data_AF-A0A401M237-F1
#
_entry.id   AF-A0A401M237-F1
#
_cell.length_a   1.000
_cell.length_b   1.000
_cell.length_c   1.000
_cell.angle_alpha   90.00
_cell.angle_beta   90.00
_cell.angle_gamma   90.00
#
_symmetry.space_group_name_H-M   'P 1'
#
loop_
_entity.id
_entity.type
_entity.pdbx_description
1 polymer ?
#
loop_
_entity_poly.entity_id
_entity_poly.type
_entity_poly.pdbx_seq_one_letter_code
_entity_poly.pdbx_strand_id
1 'polypeptide(L)'
;MTMLPVDIDFSRLKEVLTYDPQAPMIFSSGIFLWLFTAFMIVYVLLQRKNTARILFVTLFSYYFYYKSSGTYFFLLAIVTVCDFLLAQWMDHTVGRWKRKGLVTLSLSINLGLLVYFKYTNFLGGVIASLMGGEFTALDIFLPVGISFFTFQSLSYTIDVYRREIKPLTNLLDYAFYVSFFPQLVAGPIVRARDFIPQIRKPLFVSQEMFGRGIFLIASGLFKKQ
;
A
#
# COMPACT_ATOMS: atom_id res chain seq x y z
N MET A 1 29.24 -39.78 6.35
CA MET A 1 28.40 -38.68 6.88
C MET A 1 28.84 -37.40 6.16
N THR A 2 28.46 -37.26 4.89
CA THR A 2 28.87 -36.15 4.02
C THR A 2 27.84 -35.04 4.13
N MET A 3 28.20 -33.94 4.78
CA MET A 3 27.40 -32.73 4.85
C MET A 3 27.36 -32.12 3.44
N LEU A 4 26.15 -31.95 2.89
CA LEU A 4 25.91 -31.16 1.68
C LEU A 4 26.36 -29.70 1.96
N PRO A 5 27.28 -29.12 1.18
CA PRO A 5 27.55 -27.69 1.26
C PRO A 5 26.43 -27.01 0.48
N VAL A 6 25.39 -26.57 1.19
CA VAL A 6 24.52 -25.54 0.63
C VAL A 6 25.27 -24.22 0.79
N ASP A 7 26.15 -23.93 -0.17
CA ASP A 7 26.75 -22.59 -0.30
C ASP A 7 25.65 -21.62 -0.71
N ILE A 8 24.96 -21.08 0.30
CA ILE A 8 24.00 -20.00 0.12
C ILE A 8 24.80 -18.77 -0.27
N ASP A 9 24.82 -18.46 -1.56
CA ASP A 9 25.48 -17.28 -2.09
C ASP A 9 24.71 -16.01 -1.67
N PHE A 10 25.13 -15.42 -0.55
CA PHE A 10 24.53 -14.22 0.04
C PHE A 10 24.59 -13.00 -0.90
N SER A 11 25.49 -13.00 -1.89
CA SER A 11 25.60 -11.93 -2.88
C SER A 11 24.39 -11.92 -3.83
N ARG A 12 23.97 -13.09 -4.31
CA ARG A 12 22.76 -13.27 -5.13
C ARG A 12 21.48 -12.98 -4.34
N LEU A 13 21.45 -13.32 -3.05
CA LEU A 13 20.34 -12.93 -2.17
C LEU A 13 20.23 -11.41 -2.06
N LYS A 14 21.36 -10.71 -1.94
CA LYS A 14 21.39 -9.25 -1.88
C LYS A 14 20.89 -8.62 -3.18
N GLU A 15 21.35 -9.12 -4.34
CA GLU A 15 20.87 -8.69 -5.66
C GLU A 15 19.36 -8.90 -5.83
N VAL A 16 18.85 -10.08 -5.47
CA VAL A 16 17.42 -10.40 -5.53
C VAL A 16 16.61 -9.53 -4.56
N LEU A 17 17.18 -9.10 -3.43
CA LEU A 17 16.49 -8.30 -2.42
C LEU A 17 16.56 -6.78 -2.68
N THR A 18 17.53 -6.31 -3.46
CA THR A 18 17.64 -4.91 -3.90
C THR A 18 16.64 -4.56 -4.99
N TYR A 19 16.27 -3.27 -5.06
CA TYR A 19 15.42 -2.74 -6.11
C TYR A 19 16.15 -2.77 -7.46
N ASP A 20 15.53 -3.41 -8.45
CA ASP A 20 15.98 -3.39 -9.85
C ASP A 20 14.96 -2.63 -10.72
N PRO A 21 15.34 -1.48 -11.30
CA PRO A 21 14.46 -0.70 -12.19
C PRO A 21 14.01 -1.48 -13.44
N GLN A 22 14.78 -2.48 -13.89
CA GLN A 22 14.51 -3.25 -15.12
C GLN A 22 13.57 -4.44 -14.87
N ALA A 23 13.35 -4.84 -13.62
CA ALA A 23 12.53 -5.99 -13.24
C ALA A 23 11.69 -5.70 -11.97
N PRO A 24 10.67 -4.82 -12.05
CA PRO A 24 9.78 -4.58 -10.91
C PRO A 24 9.15 -5.89 -10.46
N MET A 25 9.11 -6.15 -9.16
CA MET A 25 8.57 -7.42 -8.65
C MET A 25 7.09 -7.57 -9.01
N ILE A 26 6.81 -8.48 -9.94
CA ILE A 26 5.45 -8.85 -10.34
C ILE A 26 4.95 -10.00 -9.45
N PHE A 27 3.69 -9.93 -9.01
CA PHE A 27 3.04 -10.92 -8.15
C PHE A 27 2.98 -12.35 -8.74
N SER A 28 3.05 -12.48 -10.07
CA SER A 28 3.07 -13.77 -10.75
C SER A 28 4.47 -14.38 -10.87
N SER A 29 5.51 -13.71 -10.36
CA SER A 29 6.87 -14.27 -10.37
C SER A 29 7.02 -15.38 -9.33
N GLY A 30 7.80 -16.42 -9.65
CA GLY A 30 8.12 -17.49 -8.70
C GLY A 30 8.83 -16.97 -7.44
N ILE A 31 9.60 -15.89 -7.57
CA ILE A 31 10.28 -15.23 -6.44
C ILE A 31 9.26 -14.64 -5.46
N PHE A 32 8.17 -14.04 -5.95
CA PHE A 32 7.11 -13.54 -5.09
C PHE A 32 6.44 -14.66 -4.30
N LEU A 33 6.17 -15.82 -4.90
CA LEU A 33 5.57 -16.96 -4.20
C LEU A 33 6.46 -17.45 -3.04
N TRP A 34 7.76 -17.60 -3.26
CA TRP A 34 8.70 -17.97 -2.20
C TRP A 34 8.76 -16.93 -1.08
N LEU A 35 8.84 -15.65 -1.44
CA LEU A 35 8.82 -14.55 -0.47
C LEU A 35 7.50 -14.51 0.31
N PHE A 36 6.38 -14.72 -0.36
CA PHE A 36 5.05 -14.77 0.24
C PHE A 36 4.90 -15.97 1.19
N THR A 37 5.42 -17.14 0.83
CA THR A 37 5.45 -18.30 1.73
C THR A 37 6.29 -18.01 2.98
N ALA A 38 7.49 -17.43 2.83
CA ALA A 38 8.31 -17.03 3.96
C ALA A 38 7.59 -15.99 4.85
N PHE A 39 6.93 -15.01 4.23
CA PHE A 39 6.08 -14.03 4.91
C PHE A 39 4.96 -14.71 5.71
N MET A 40 4.26 -15.68 5.13
CA MET A 40 3.17 -16.40 5.80
C MET A 40 3.66 -17.20 7.02
N ILE A 41 4.83 -17.83 6.94
CA ILE A 41 5.43 -18.55 8.08
C ILE A 41 5.68 -17.58 9.24
N VAL A 42 6.35 -16.46 8.98
CA VAL A 42 6.63 -15.44 10.02
C VAL A 42 5.34 -14.84 10.56
N TYR A 43 4.36 -14.57 9.69
CA TYR A 43 3.05 -14.04 10.08
C TYR A 43 2.32 -14.97 11.07
N VAL A 44 2.33 -16.29 10.81
CA VAL A 44 1.72 -17.30 11.71
C VAL A 44 2.49 -17.41 13.01
N LEU A 45 3.83 -17.36 12.99
CA LEU A 45 4.65 -17.36 14.21
C LEU A 45 4.35 -16.17 15.13
N LEU A 46 4.01 -15.01 14.54
CA LEU A 46 3.67 -13.80 15.27
C LEU A 46 2.19 -13.71 15.71
N GLN A 47 1.38 -14.76 15.51
CA GLN A 47 -0.07 -14.73 15.76
C GLN A 47 -0.47 -14.29 17.18
N ARG A 48 0.36 -14.58 18.20
CA ARG A 48 0.11 -14.22 19.61
C ARG A 48 0.55 -12.80 19.98
N LYS A 49 1.30 -12.12 19.11
CA LYS A 49 1.88 -10.78 19.37
C LYS A 49 1.32 -9.76 18.38
N ASN A 50 0.13 -9.23 18.66
CA ASN A 50 -0.58 -8.31 17.75
C ASN A 50 0.26 -7.14 17.24
N THR A 51 0.95 -6.41 18.13
CA THR A 51 1.78 -5.25 17.72
C THR A 51 2.96 -5.67 16.84
N ALA A 52 3.64 -6.76 17.19
CA ALA A 52 4.74 -7.27 16.39
C ALA A 52 4.26 -7.73 15.01
N ARG A 53 3.09 -8.37 14.94
CA ARG A 53 2.45 -8.81 13.69
C ARG A 53 2.14 -7.62 12.79
N ILE A 54 1.50 -6.58 13.33
CA ILE A 54 1.18 -5.37 12.57
C ILE A 54 2.47 -4.71 12.08
N LEU A 55 3.47 -4.55 12.95
CA LEU A 55 4.77 -4.01 12.57
C LEU A 55 5.43 -4.81 11.45
N PHE A 56 5.46 -6.15 11.57
CA PHE A 56 6.01 -7.04 10.55
C PHE A 56 5.33 -6.85 9.20
N VAL A 57 3.99 -6.83 9.17
CA VAL A 57 3.24 -6.64 7.91
C VAL A 57 3.46 -5.25 7.33
N THR A 58 3.47 -4.20 8.16
CA THR A 58 3.76 -2.84 7.70
C THR A 58 5.17 -2.76 7.11
N LEU A 59 6.18 -3.29 7.79
CA LEU A 59 7.56 -3.31 7.28
C LEU A 59 7.69 -4.11 5.98
N PHE A 60 7.06 -5.28 5.92
CA PHE A 60 7.02 -6.08 4.70
C PHE A 60 6.34 -5.34 3.55
N SER A 61 5.27 -4.61 3.84
CA SER A 61 4.55 -3.85 2.82
C SER A 61 5.35 -2.66 2.30
N TYR A 62 6.05 -1.95 3.18
CA TYR A 62 6.97 -0.88 2.79
C TYR A 62 8.15 -1.42 1.98
N TYR A 63 8.71 -2.57 2.37
CA TYR A 63 9.74 -3.26 1.60
C TYR A 63 9.24 -3.68 0.22
N PHE A 64 8.03 -4.24 0.14
CA PHE A 64 7.39 -4.60 -1.12
C PHE A 64 7.22 -3.37 -2.01
N TYR A 65 6.75 -2.26 -1.45
CA TYR A 65 6.59 -1.01 -2.19
C TYR A 65 7.94 -0.44 -2.67
N TYR A 66 8.98 -0.49 -1.84
CA TYR A 66 10.34 -0.13 -2.26
C TYR A 66 10.82 -0.99 -3.43
N LYS A 67 10.53 -2.29 -3.41
CA LYS A 67 10.91 -3.20 -4.49
C LYS A 67 10.10 -3.02 -5.78
N SER A 68 8.85 -2.56 -5.69
CA SER A 68 8.02 -2.29 -6.88
C SER A 68 8.20 -0.88 -7.44
N SER A 69 8.41 0.12 -6.59
CA SER A 69 8.34 1.54 -6.94
C SER A 69 9.60 2.33 -6.52
N GLY A 70 10.69 1.68 -6.14
CA GLY A 70 11.95 2.34 -5.79
C GLY A 70 11.80 3.34 -4.63
N THR A 71 12.37 4.54 -4.79
CA THR A 71 12.39 5.60 -3.77
C THR A 71 11.01 6.22 -3.48
N TYR A 72 10.00 5.97 -4.30
CA TYR A 72 8.65 6.50 -4.09
C TYR A 72 7.96 5.95 -2.83
N PHE A 73 8.54 4.97 -2.13
CA PHE A 73 8.04 4.57 -0.81
C PHE A 73 8.11 5.71 0.22
N PHE A 74 9.04 6.65 0.06
CA PHE A 74 9.07 7.87 0.87
C PHE A 74 7.82 8.72 0.68
N LEU A 75 7.26 8.76 -0.54
CA LEU A 75 6.01 9.46 -0.82
C LEU A 75 4.86 8.83 -0.03
N LEU A 76 4.77 7.49 -0.03
CA LEU A 76 3.79 6.76 0.79
C LEU A 76 3.96 7.08 2.27
N ALA A 77 5.19 7.13 2.77
CA ALA A 77 5.48 7.48 4.16
C ALA A 77 5.04 8.91 4.50
N ILE A 78 5.34 9.88 3.64
CA ILE A 78 4.96 11.29 3.82
C ILE A 78 3.44 11.43 3.83
N VAL A 79 2.73 10.85 2.85
CA VAL A 79 1.26 10.86 2.80
C VAL A 79 0.69 10.22 4.06
N THR A 80 1.25 9.10 4.50
CA THR A 80 0.82 8.41 5.73
C THR A 80 0.95 9.32 6.96
N VAL A 81 2.08 10.01 7.14
CA VAL A 81 2.27 10.90 8.30
C VAL A 81 1.38 12.14 8.19
N CYS A 82 1.31 12.76 7.01
CA CYS A 82 0.50 13.96 6.78
C CYS A 82 -0.98 13.70 7.06
N ASP A 83 -1.57 12.66 6.46
CA ASP A 83 -3.00 12.37 6.61
C ASP A 83 -3.35 11.84 8.02
N PHE A 84 -2.41 11.16 8.69
CA PHE A 84 -2.56 10.80 10.10
C PHE A 84 -2.68 12.05 10.98
N LEU A 85 -1.77 13.01 10.82
CA LEU A 85 -1.77 14.25 11.60
C LEU A 85 -3.00 15.11 11.28
N LEU A 86 -3.35 15.24 10.00
CA LEU A 86 -4.56 15.98 9.58
C LEU A 86 -5.82 15.35 10.17
N ALA A 87 -5.93 14.02 10.18
CA ALA A 87 -7.06 13.32 10.78
C ALA A 87 -7.16 13.54 12.30
N GLN A 88 -6.03 13.55 13.01
CA GLN A 88 -5.99 13.87 14.43
C GLN A 88 -6.41 15.32 14.70
N TRP A 89 -5.87 16.28 13.95
CA TRP A 89 -6.25 17.69 14.08
C TRP A 89 -7.73 17.95 13.75
N MET A 90 -8.30 17.20 12.81
CA MET A 90 -9.72 17.29 12.46
C MET A 90 -10.66 16.88 13.59
N ASP A 91 -10.23 15.97 14.46
CA ASP A 91 -11.00 15.49 15.60
C ASP A 91 -10.95 16.48 16.77
N HIS A 92 -9.79 17.07 17.04
CA HIS A 92 -9.61 18.09 18.08
C HIS A 92 -10.20 19.47 17.72
N THR A 93 -10.53 19.71 16.44
CA THR A 93 -11.06 21.00 15.99
C THR A 93 -12.58 21.06 16.12
N VAL A 94 -13.11 22.03 16.87
CA VAL A 94 -14.56 22.23 17.04
C VAL A 94 -15.18 23.04 15.88
N GLY A 95 -14.41 23.95 15.27
CA GLY A 95 -14.91 24.87 14.23
C GLY A 95 -15.14 24.19 12.87
N ARG A 96 -16.39 24.24 12.36
CA ARG A 96 -16.79 23.65 11.06
C ARG A 96 -15.91 24.10 9.89
N TRP A 97 -15.59 25.40 9.82
CA TRP A 97 -14.75 25.96 8.76
C TRP A 97 -13.31 25.46 8.81
N LYS A 98 -12.72 25.42 10.01
CA LYS A 98 -11.36 24.89 10.21
C LYS A 98 -11.27 23.40 9.83
N ARG A 99 -12.25 22.59 10.24
CA ARG A 99 -12.34 21.17 9.84
C ARG A 99 -12.47 21.01 8.33
N LYS A 100 -13.32 21.82 7.68
CA LYS A 100 -13.46 21.81 6.22
C LYS A 100 -12.13 22.15 5.54
N GLY A 101 -11.40 23.15 6.05
CA GLY A 101 -10.06 23.50 5.57
C GLY A 101 -9.07 22.34 5.68
N LEU A 102 -9.04 21.62 6.81
CA LEU A 102 -8.15 20.46 7.01
C LEU A 102 -8.45 19.30 6.04
N VAL A 103 -9.73 19.00 5.81
CA VAL A 103 -10.12 18.01 4.79
C VAL A 103 -9.73 18.47 3.42
N THR A 104 -10.05 19.71 3.06
CA THR A 104 -9.71 20.25 1.75
C THR A 104 -8.20 20.19 1.53
N LEU A 105 -7.39 20.48 2.55
CA LEU A 105 -5.94 20.33 2.48
C LEU A 105 -5.51 18.87 2.23
N SER A 106 -6.04 17.91 2.98
CA SER A 106 -5.75 16.47 2.76
C SER A 106 -6.16 16.03 1.35
N LEU A 107 -7.36 16.43 0.90
CA LEU A 107 -7.87 16.15 -0.44
C LEU A 107 -6.99 16.75 -1.52
N SER A 108 -6.57 18.01 -1.35
CA SER A 108 -5.69 18.70 -2.29
C SER A 108 -4.33 18.03 -2.40
N ILE A 109 -3.74 17.56 -1.29
CA ILE A 109 -2.47 16.82 -1.30
C ILE A 109 -2.65 15.49 -2.04
N ASN A 110 -3.63 14.68 -1.65
CA ASN A 110 -3.87 13.36 -2.21
C ASN A 110 -4.24 13.40 -3.71
N LEU A 111 -5.19 14.25 -4.09
CA LEU A 111 -5.58 14.43 -5.49
C LEU A 111 -4.48 15.12 -6.30
N GLY A 112 -3.74 16.06 -5.70
CA GLY A 112 -2.59 16.71 -6.34
C GLY A 112 -1.51 15.70 -6.73
N LEU A 113 -1.16 14.77 -5.84
CA LEU A 113 -0.25 13.67 -6.15
C LEU A 113 -0.79 12.77 -7.27
N LEU A 114 -2.07 12.41 -7.20
CA LEU A 114 -2.69 11.59 -8.25
C LEU A 114 -2.68 12.28 -9.61
N VAL A 115 -3.03 13.57 -9.66
CA VAL A 115 -2.99 14.39 -10.87
C VAL A 115 -1.56 14.47 -11.40
N TYR A 116 -0.59 14.78 -10.53
CA TYR A 116 0.81 14.91 -10.92
C TYR A 116 1.35 13.62 -11.55
N PHE A 117 1.18 12.47 -10.89
CA PHE A 117 1.77 11.22 -11.37
C PHE A 117 0.99 10.57 -12.51
N LYS A 118 -0.34 10.67 -12.50
CA LYS A 118 -1.19 9.90 -13.43
C LYS A 118 -1.71 10.73 -14.60
N TYR A 119 -1.96 12.02 -14.39
CA TYR A 119 -2.69 12.84 -15.36
C TYR A 119 -1.85 13.96 -15.98
N THR A 120 -0.67 14.29 -15.46
CA THR A 120 0.18 15.38 -16.04
C THR A 120 0.44 15.20 -17.53
N ASN A 121 0.86 14.00 -17.96
CA ASN A 121 1.16 13.76 -19.38
C ASN A 121 -0.10 13.81 -20.25
N PHE A 122 -1.23 13.30 -19.74
CA PHE A 122 -2.51 13.35 -20.44
C PHE A 122 -3.03 14.80 -20.57
N LEU A 123 -3.05 15.54 -19.45
CA LEU A 123 -3.52 16.93 -19.41
C LEU A 123 -2.61 17.83 -20.25
N GLY A 124 -1.30 17.64 -20.19
CA GLY A 124 -0.34 18.34 -21.03
C GLY A 124 -0.60 18.13 -22.52
N GLY A 125 -0.85 16.87 -22.92
CA GLY A 125 -1.23 16.53 -24.30
C GLY A 125 -2.54 17.18 -24.74
N VAL A 126 -3.57 17.16 -23.89
CA VAL A 126 -4.86 17.81 -24.18
C VAL A 126 -4.69 19.32 -24.34
N ILE A 127 -4.01 20.00 -23.41
CA ILE A 127 -3.78 21.44 -23.46
C ILE A 127 -2.99 21.83 -24.72
N ALA A 128 -1.91 21.10 -25.03
CA ALA A 128 -1.12 21.38 -26.22
C ALA A 128 -1.94 21.19 -27.50
N SER A 129 -2.75 20.12 -27.60
CA SER A 129 -3.63 19.89 -28.75
C SER A 129 -4.66 21.02 -28.94
N LEU A 130 -5.19 21.59 -27.84
CA LEU A 130 -6.13 22.70 -27.88
C LEU A 130 -5.45 24.04 -28.23
N MET A 131 -4.19 24.20 -27.85
CA MET A 131 -3.38 25.40 -28.12
C MET A 131 -2.62 25.31 -29.46
N GLY A 132 -2.78 24.22 -30.21
CA GLY A 132 -2.08 23.98 -31.47
C GLY A 132 -0.57 23.73 -31.34
N GLY A 133 -0.11 23.34 -30.14
CA GLY A 133 1.28 23.00 -29.87
C GLY A 133 1.52 21.50 -29.75
N GLU A 134 2.79 21.10 -29.72
CA GLU A 134 3.20 19.72 -29.42
C GLU A 134 3.61 19.60 -27.95
N PHE A 135 3.09 18.58 -27.27
CA PHE A 135 3.49 18.26 -25.90
C PHE A 135 4.51 17.13 -25.90
N THR A 136 5.70 17.40 -25.37
CA THR A 136 6.67 16.34 -25.07
C THR A 136 6.31 15.73 -23.71
N ALA A 137 5.99 14.45 -23.70
CA ALA A 137 5.68 13.74 -22.46
C ALA A 137 6.86 13.79 -21.50
N LEU A 138 6.59 14.14 -20.25
CA LEU A 138 7.57 14.10 -19.17
C LEU A 138 7.81 12.64 -18.76
N ASP A 139 9.07 12.30 -18.50
CA ASP A 139 9.47 11.00 -17.96
C ASP A 139 9.14 10.92 -16.46
N ILE A 140 7.85 10.80 -16.16
CA ILE A 140 7.32 10.69 -14.80
C ILE A 140 7.16 9.21 -14.49
N PHE A 141 8.00 8.70 -13.57
CA PHE A 141 7.84 7.35 -13.05
C PHE A 141 6.53 7.24 -12.25
N LEU A 142 5.66 6.31 -12.66
CA LEU A 142 4.36 6.08 -12.01
C LEU A 142 4.51 5.04 -10.89
N PRO A 143 4.32 5.41 -9.61
CA PRO A 143 4.45 4.45 -8.53
C PRO A 143 3.31 3.42 -8.57
N VAL A 144 3.66 2.14 -8.44
CA VAL A 144 2.69 1.05 -8.35
C VAL A 144 1.81 1.28 -7.12
N GLY A 145 0.50 1.23 -7.31
CA GLY A 145 -0.45 1.36 -6.21
C GLY A 145 -0.80 2.80 -5.80
N ILE A 146 -0.31 3.82 -6.51
CA ILE A 146 -0.60 5.23 -6.17
C ILE A 146 -2.09 5.54 -6.07
N SER A 147 -2.89 5.06 -7.02
CA SER A 147 -4.34 5.23 -6.95
C SER A 147 -4.94 4.56 -5.71
N PHE A 148 -4.46 3.38 -5.32
CA PHE A 148 -5.02 2.62 -4.20
C PHE A 148 -4.77 3.29 -2.86
N PHE A 149 -3.52 3.63 -2.52
CA PHE A 149 -3.26 4.29 -1.24
C PHE A 149 -3.86 5.70 -1.19
N THR A 150 -3.90 6.42 -2.32
CA THR A 150 -4.54 7.74 -2.39
C THR A 150 -6.04 7.62 -2.10
N PHE A 151 -6.75 6.67 -2.73
CA PHE A 151 -8.19 6.50 -2.47
C PHE A 151 -8.49 5.96 -1.07
N GLN A 152 -7.64 5.09 -0.52
CA GLN A 152 -7.75 4.65 0.88
C GLN A 152 -7.55 5.83 1.84
N SER A 153 -6.53 6.66 1.61
CA SER A 153 -6.28 7.83 2.44
C SER A 153 -7.42 8.84 2.38
N LEU A 154 -7.93 9.13 1.18
CA LEU A 154 -9.11 9.97 0.97
C LEU A 154 -10.34 9.41 1.67
N SER A 155 -10.61 8.09 1.53
CA SER A 155 -11.74 7.44 2.20
C SER A 155 -11.64 7.62 3.71
N TYR A 156 -10.45 7.46 4.29
CA TYR A 156 -10.24 7.61 5.72
C TYR A 156 -10.46 9.06 6.20
N THR A 157 -9.84 10.05 5.55
CA THR A 157 -9.95 11.46 5.96
C THR A 157 -11.37 12.00 5.79
N ILE A 158 -12.08 11.58 4.75
CA ILE A 158 -13.50 11.90 4.53
C ILE A 158 -14.37 11.25 5.62
N ASP A 159 -14.18 9.96 5.92
CA ASP A 159 -14.95 9.25 6.95
C ASP A 159 -14.73 9.89 8.35
N VAL A 160 -13.49 10.31 8.67
CA VAL A 160 -13.16 11.06 9.91
C VAL A 160 -13.85 12.43 9.93
N TYR A 161 -13.82 13.17 8.83
CA TYR A 161 -14.51 14.46 8.75
C TYR A 161 -16.01 14.34 8.97
N ARG A 162 -16.64 13.36 8.31
CA ARG A 162 -18.07 13.04 8.44
C ARG A 162 -18.44 12.47 9.80
N ARG A 163 -17.45 12.20 10.67
CA ARG A 163 -17.61 11.57 11.99
C ARG A 163 -18.22 10.16 11.90
N GLU A 164 -18.01 9.48 10.78
CA GLU A 164 -18.43 8.09 10.61
C GLU A 164 -17.46 7.13 11.30
N ILE A 165 -16.19 7.54 11.43
CA ILE A 165 -15.16 6.84 12.21
C ILE A 165 -14.38 7.85 13.07
N LYS A 166 -13.83 7.38 14.19
CA LYS A 166 -12.82 8.14 14.95
C LYS A 166 -11.45 7.99 14.28
N PRO A 167 -10.58 9.01 14.31
CA PRO A 167 -9.24 8.85 13.78
C PRO A 167 -8.46 7.80 14.58
N LEU A 168 -7.60 7.05 13.88
CA LEU A 168 -6.67 6.12 14.50
C LEU A 168 -5.67 6.86 15.37
N THR A 169 -5.50 6.43 16.62
CA THR A 169 -4.57 7.05 17.59
C THR A 169 -3.12 6.61 17.40
N ASN A 170 -2.88 5.46 16.76
CA ASN A 170 -1.55 4.91 16.52
C ASN A 170 -1.16 5.07 15.06
N LEU A 171 -0.02 5.73 14.80
CA LEU A 171 0.52 5.86 13.45
C LEU A 171 0.77 4.48 12.80
N LEU A 172 1.20 3.48 13.60
CA LEU A 172 1.43 2.13 13.10
C LEU A 172 0.17 1.47 12.53
N ASP A 173 -0.99 1.69 13.16
CA ASP A 173 -2.26 1.12 12.70
C ASP A 173 -2.71 1.78 11.40
N TYR A 174 -2.47 3.09 11.27
CA TYR A 174 -2.77 3.83 10.04
C TYR A 174 -1.80 3.47 8.91
N ALA A 175 -0.51 3.36 9.22
CA ALA A 175 0.50 2.90 8.27
C ALA A 175 0.18 1.48 7.79
N PHE A 176 -0.24 0.57 8.67
CA PHE A 176 -0.71 -0.77 8.27
C PHE A 176 -1.90 -0.69 7.32
N TYR A 177 -2.89 0.15 7.62
CA TYR A 177 -4.08 0.31 6.77
C TYR A 177 -3.73 0.79 5.35
N VAL A 178 -2.99 1.90 5.24
CA VAL A 178 -2.68 2.54 3.96
C VAL A 178 -1.64 1.75 3.16
N SER A 179 -0.70 1.08 3.84
CA SER A 179 0.35 0.34 3.17
C SER A 179 0.02 -1.12 2.91
N PHE A 180 -1.16 -1.64 3.25
CA PHE A 180 -1.43 -3.08 3.20
C PHE A 180 -1.21 -3.68 1.78
N PHE A 181 -0.06 -4.33 1.58
CA PHE A 181 0.41 -4.76 0.25
C PHE A 181 -0.57 -5.65 -0.55
N PRO A 182 -1.41 -6.52 0.06
CA PRO A 182 -2.36 -7.32 -0.70
C PRO A 182 -3.41 -6.47 -1.40
N GLN A 183 -3.74 -5.30 -0.84
CA GLN A 183 -4.72 -4.38 -1.43
C GLN A 183 -4.10 -3.39 -2.41
N LEU A 184 -2.86 -2.96 -2.17
CA LEU A 184 -2.20 -1.92 -2.94
C LEU A 184 -2.06 -2.18 -4.44
N VAL A 185 -2.08 -3.44 -4.88
CA VAL A 185 -1.77 -3.77 -6.28
C VAL A 185 -2.97 -4.28 -7.07
N ALA A 186 -3.93 -4.95 -6.44
CA ALA A 186 -5.10 -5.49 -7.14
C ALA A 186 -6.33 -5.72 -6.24
N GLY A 187 -6.35 -5.16 -5.02
CA GLY A 187 -7.50 -5.34 -4.13
C GLY A 187 -8.65 -4.40 -4.49
N PRO A 188 -9.92 -4.76 -4.21
CA PRO A 188 -10.99 -3.77 -4.20
C PRO A 188 -10.65 -2.66 -3.21
N ILE A 189 -11.04 -1.42 -3.50
CA ILE A 189 -10.85 -0.29 -2.59
C ILE A 189 -11.71 -0.53 -1.35
N VAL A 190 -11.09 -0.97 -0.25
CA VAL A 190 -11.80 -1.25 1.00
C VAL A 190 -11.94 0.03 1.83
N ARG A 191 -13.15 0.28 2.31
CA ARG A 191 -13.44 1.44 3.16
C ARG A 191 -12.75 1.30 4.51
N ALA A 192 -12.25 2.43 5.02
CA ALA A 192 -11.56 2.50 6.31
C ALA A 192 -12.42 1.93 7.45
N ARG A 193 -13.72 2.25 7.48
CA ARG A 193 -14.67 1.78 8.50
C ARG A 193 -14.78 0.25 8.61
N ASP A 194 -14.61 -0.47 7.50
CA ASP A 194 -14.74 -1.93 7.48
C ASP A 194 -13.42 -2.59 7.81
N PHE A 195 -12.29 -2.01 7.37
CA PHE A 195 -10.97 -2.59 7.53
C PHE A 195 -10.33 -2.32 8.90
N ILE A 196 -10.41 -1.08 9.39
CA ILE A 196 -9.74 -0.65 10.63
C ILE A 196 -10.12 -1.53 11.84
N PRO A 197 -11.40 -1.86 12.07
CA PRO A 197 -11.79 -2.72 13.19
C PRO A 197 -11.20 -4.13 13.13
N GLN A 198 -10.71 -4.58 11.97
CA GLN A 198 -10.16 -5.92 11.77
C GLN A 198 -8.65 -6.01 12.08
N ILE A 199 -7.93 -4.89 12.07
CA ILE A 199 -6.45 -4.86 12.19
C ILE A 199 -5.96 -5.58 13.47
N ARG A 200 -6.62 -5.32 14.60
CA ARG A 200 -6.26 -5.86 15.92
C ARG A 200 -7.13 -7.04 16.37
N LYS A 201 -8.01 -7.56 15.51
CA LYS A 201 -8.78 -8.77 15.86
C LYS A 201 -7.85 -9.99 15.96
N PRO A 202 -8.17 -10.94 16.87
CA PRO A 202 -7.43 -12.18 16.97
C PRO A 202 -7.56 -12.96 15.65
N LEU A 203 -6.48 -13.66 15.30
CA LEU A 203 -6.46 -14.48 14.10
C LEU A 203 -7.36 -15.70 14.29
N PHE A 204 -8.33 -15.86 13.39
CA PHE A 204 -9.13 -17.06 13.26
C PHE A 204 -9.08 -17.50 11.80
N VAL A 205 -8.55 -18.69 11.55
CA VAL A 205 -8.48 -19.29 10.22
C VAL A 205 -9.11 -20.67 10.31
N SER A 206 -10.31 -20.83 9.76
CA SER A 206 -10.95 -22.14 9.65
C SER A 206 -10.34 -22.95 8.49
N GLN A 207 -10.52 -24.27 8.52
CA GLN A 207 -10.12 -25.13 7.39
C GLN A 207 -10.80 -24.73 6.09
N GLU A 208 -12.07 -24.28 6.16
CA GLU A 208 -12.81 -23.77 5.00
C GLU A 208 -12.16 -22.51 4.42
N MET A 209 -11.79 -21.53 5.27
CA MET A 209 -11.10 -20.31 4.83
C MET A 209 -9.75 -20.63 4.18
N PHE A 210 -9.02 -21.58 4.74
CA PHE A 210 -7.73 -22.02 4.20
C PHE A 210 -7.90 -22.70 2.84
N GLY A 211 -8.82 -23.66 2.73
CA GLY A 211 -9.13 -24.35 1.47
C GLY A 211 -9.60 -23.39 0.38
N ARG A 212 -10.47 -22.43 0.73
CA ARG A 212 -10.92 -21.38 -0.19
C ARG A 212 -9.78 -20.45 -0.62
N GLY A 213 -8.85 -20.13 0.28
CA GLY A 213 -7.65 -19.36 -0.03
C GLY A 213 -6.77 -20.06 -1.07
N ILE A 214 -6.47 -21.35 -0.87
CA ILE A 214 -5.70 -22.15 -1.84
C ILE A 214 -6.45 -22.24 -3.17
N PHE A 215 -7.76 -22.49 -3.15
CA PHE A 215 -8.57 -22.56 -4.36
C PHE A 215 -8.54 -21.25 -5.16
N LEU A 216 -8.62 -20.09 -4.50
CA LEU A 216 -8.53 -18.78 -5.14
C LEU A 216 -7.14 -18.52 -5.73
N ILE A 217 -6.07 -18.90 -5.02
CA ILE A 217 -4.69 -18.79 -5.52
C ILE A 217 -4.52 -19.66 -6.77
N ALA A 218 -4.91 -20.94 -6.70
CA ALA A 218 -4.81 -21.86 -7.83
C ALA A 218 -5.64 -21.37 -9.02
N SER A 219 -6.90 -21.01 -8.80
CA SER A 219 -7.78 -20.47 -9.85
C SER A 219 -7.22 -19.18 -10.46
N GLY A 220 -6.62 -18.32 -9.64
CA GLY A 220 -5.96 -17.09 -10.08
C GLY A 220 -4.74 -17.36 -10.97
N LEU A 221 -3.93 -18.38 -10.64
CA LEU A 221 -2.80 -18.81 -11.46
C LEU A 221 -3.26 -19.32 -12.83
N PHE A 222 -4.31 -20.14 -12.87
CA PHE A 222 -4.88 -20.64 -14.12
C PHE A 222 -5.51 -19.56 -14.99
N LYS A 223 -6.17 -18.56 -14.40
CA LYS A 223 -6.84 -17.47 -15.16
C LYS A 223 -5.89 -16.38 -15.67
N LYS A 224 -4.69 -16.28 -15.10
CA LYS A 224 -3.72 -15.23 -15.40
C LYS A 224 -2.63 -15.69 -16.37
N GLN A 225 -2.46 -17.00 -16.53
CA GLN A 225 -1.82 -17.58 -17.72
C GLN A 225 -2.73 -17.41 -18.93
#